data_AF-A0A9P6F683-F1
#
_entry.id   AF-A0A9P6F683-F1
#
_cell.length_a   1.000
_cell.length_b   1.000
_cell.length_c   1.000
_cell.angle_alpha   90.00
_cell.angle_beta   90.00
_cell.angle_gamma   90.00
#
_symmetry.space_group_name_H-M   'P 1'
#
loop_
_entity.id
_entity.type
_entity.pdbx_description
1 polymer ?
#
loop_
_entity_poly.entity_id
_entity_poly.type
_entity_poly.pdbx_seq_one_letter_code
_entity_poly.pdbx_strand_id
1 'polypeptide(L)'
;MSTESRNTTDAGDNQNGTTNPQGAPRPPQIRRHDRIVTSDDEMKEFNKGYYAKAQSQYLDPCQAQTKASMKCMDANGFDKKKCTKFFKDYSDCKRKWLETLREDRRKRNLGIMDDDDVVTPEIKKESASTSS
;
A
#
# COMPACT_ATOMS: atom_id res chain seq x y z
N MET A 1 -48.40 23.09 -4.84
CA MET A 1 -49.37 22.05 -4.50
C MET A 1 -49.04 20.84 -5.35
N SER A 2 -49.04 19.67 -4.72
CA SER A 2 -48.65 18.36 -5.25
C SER A 2 -49.21 18.05 -6.64
N THR A 3 -48.41 17.38 -7.46
CA THR A 3 -48.93 16.49 -8.51
C THR A 3 -48.09 15.22 -8.55
N GLU A 4 -48.70 14.13 -8.11
CA GLU A 4 -48.23 12.77 -8.19
C GLU A 4 -48.18 12.23 -9.63
N SER A 5 -47.52 11.07 -9.74
CA SER A 5 -47.82 9.95 -10.64
C SER A 5 -47.25 9.99 -12.07
N ARG A 6 -46.42 8.98 -12.39
CA ARG A 6 -46.86 7.74 -13.09
C ARG A 6 -45.66 6.80 -13.35
N ASN A 7 -45.81 5.55 -12.91
CA ASN A 7 -45.13 4.39 -13.48
C ASN A 7 -45.57 4.20 -14.93
N THR A 8 -44.64 3.84 -15.84
CA THR A 8 -44.86 2.85 -16.92
C THR A 8 -43.52 2.31 -17.43
N THR A 9 -43.33 1.00 -17.29
CA THR A 9 -42.69 0.02 -18.20
C THR A 9 -41.79 0.51 -19.35
N ASP A 10 -40.60 -0.09 -19.46
CA ASP A 10 -40.17 -0.67 -20.74
C ASP A 10 -39.38 -1.97 -20.54
N ALA A 11 -39.58 -2.86 -21.49
CA ALA A 11 -39.23 -4.27 -21.50
C ALA A 11 -37.72 -4.51 -21.64
N GLY A 12 -37.26 -5.58 -20.99
CA GLY A 12 -35.93 -6.12 -21.13
C GLY A 12 -35.95 -7.61 -20.84
N ASP A 13 -36.62 -8.36 -21.71
CA ASP A 13 -36.42 -9.79 -21.85
C ASP A 13 -34.93 -10.06 -22.08
N ASN A 14 -34.27 -10.69 -21.11
CA ASN A 14 -33.09 -11.49 -21.40
C ASN A 14 -33.20 -12.81 -20.64
N GLN A 15 -33.95 -13.71 -21.28
CA GLN A 15 -33.88 -15.12 -20.98
C GLN A 15 -32.47 -15.61 -21.31
N ASN A 16 -31.71 -16.00 -20.29
CA ASN A 16 -30.72 -17.05 -20.49
C ASN A 16 -30.80 -18.06 -19.35
N GLY A 17 -31.83 -18.91 -19.43
CA GLY A 17 -31.84 -20.19 -18.76
C GLY A 17 -30.84 -21.10 -19.46
N THR A 18 -29.71 -21.36 -18.80
CA THR A 18 -28.89 -22.53 -19.10
C THR A 18 -29.11 -23.53 -17.97
N THR A 19 -30.07 -24.42 -18.16
CA THR A 19 -30.23 -25.64 -17.35
C THR A 19 -29.16 -26.65 -17.80
N ASN A 20 -28.17 -26.90 -16.94
CA ASN A 20 -27.22 -27.99 -17.13
C ASN A 20 -27.82 -29.28 -16.51
N PRO A 21 -27.86 -30.44 -17.19
CA PRO A 21 -28.66 -31.60 -16.76
C PRO A 21 -27.99 -32.45 -15.67
N GLN A 22 -27.40 -31.82 -14.65
CA GLN A 22 -26.82 -32.50 -13.48
C GLN A 22 -27.16 -31.69 -12.23
N GLY A 23 -28.17 -32.13 -11.49
CA GLY A 23 -28.73 -31.50 -10.29
C GLY A 23 -27.82 -31.51 -9.07
N ALA A 24 -26.56 -31.09 -9.20
CA ALA A 24 -25.68 -30.81 -8.08
C ALA A 24 -25.60 -29.28 -7.88
N PRO A 25 -25.88 -28.75 -6.68
CA PRO A 25 -25.66 -27.34 -6.41
C PRO A 25 -24.17 -27.03 -6.58
N ARG A 26 -23.86 -26.04 -7.43
CA ARG A 26 -22.49 -25.58 -7.64
C ARG A 26 -21.95 -25.09 -6.28
N PRO A 27 -20.77 -25.55 -5.82
CA PRO A 27 -20.19 -25.04 -4.59
C PRO A 27 -20.02 -23.52 -4.71
N PRO A 28 -20.36 -22.77 -3.65
CA PRO A 28 -20.31 -21.32 -3.67
C PRO A 28 -18.91 -20.86 -4.06
N GLN A 29 -18.84 -20.04 -5.11
CA GLN A 29 -17.57 -19.45 -5.56
C GLN A 29 -17.21 -18.34 -4.56
N ILE A 30 -16.44 -18.68 -3.51
CA ILE A 30 -15.92 -17.69 -2.54
C ILE A 30 -15.11 -16.66 -3.33
N ARG A 31 -15.55 -15.40 -3.37
CA ARG A 31 -14.79 -14.34 -4.06
C ARG A 31 -13.53 -14.07 -3.22
N ARG A 32 -12.41 -13.70 -3.86
CA ARG A 32 -11.12 -13.47 -3.15
C ARG A 32 -11.23 -12.49 -1.96
N HIS A 33 -12.23 -11.62 -1.96
CA HIS A 33 -12.52 -10.65 -0.90
C HIS A 33 -13.18 -11.27 0.34
N ASP A 34 -13.80 -12.44 0.22
CA ASP A 34 -14.51 -13.11 1.32
C ASP A 34 -13.57 -13.95 2.22
N ARG A 35 -12.27 -13.99 1.91
CA ARG A 35 -11.25 -14.77 2.64
C ARG A 35 -10.38 -13.92 3.57
N ILE A 36 -10.60 -12.61 3.65
CA ILE A 36 -9.87 -11.75 4.58
C ILE A 36 -10.61 -11.79 5.93
N VAL A 37 -10.26 -12.76 6.77
CA VAL A 37 -10.75 -12.86 8.14
C VAL A 37 -9.86 -12.00 9.04
N THR A 38 -9.99 -10.68 8.95
CA THR A 38 -9.35 -9.77 9.90
C THR A 38 -10.38 -9.44 10.96
N SER A 39 -10.09 -9.71 12.23
CA SER A 39 -11.03 -9.39 13.31
C SER A 39 -11.23 -7.87 13.42
N ASP A 40 -12.40 -7.45 13.90
CA ASP A 40 -12.73 -6.03 14.05
C ASP A 40 -11.74 -5.31 14.98
N ASP A 41 -11.21 -6.02 15.99
CA ASP A 41 -10.20 -5.49 16.91
C ASP A 41 -8.83 -5.30 16.25
N GLU A 42 -8.40 -6.23 15.39
CA GLU A 42 -7.16 -6.10 14.60
C GLU A 42 -7.25 -4.97 13.57
N MET A 43 -8.41 -4.85 12.91
CA MET A 43 -8.64 -3.78 11.95
C MET A 43 -8.64 -2.42 12.67
N LYS A 44 -9.25 -2.32 13.86
CA LYS A 44 -9.30 -1.10 14.67
C LYS A 44 -7.92 -0.64 15.13
N GLU A 45 -7.05 -1.55 15.56
CA GLU A 45 -5.69 -1.19 15.98
C GLU A 45 -4.82 -0.73 14.78
N PHE A 46 -4.91 -1.42 13.65
CA PHE A 46 -4.26 -0.97 12.41
C PHE A 46 -4.76 0.42 11.97
N ASN A 47 -6.07 0.65 12.03
CA ASN A 47 -6.67 1.91 11.61
C ASN A 47 -6.36 3.08 12.56
N LYS A 48 -6.19 2.78 13.85
CA LYS A 48 -5.75 3.76 14.85
C LYS A 48 -4.37 4.30 14.52
N GLY A 49 -3.43 3.45 14.12
CA GLY A 49 -2.14 3.90 13.58
C GLY A 49 -2.36 4.73 12.32
N TYR A 50 -3.09 4.19 11.35
CA TYR A 50 -3.33 4.80 10.05
C TYR A 50 -3.93 6.22 10.09
N TYR A 51 -4.94 6.46 10.94
CA TYR A 51 -5.56 7.79 11.09
C TYR A 51 -4.86 8.73 12.06
N ALA A 52 -3.99 8.23 12.95
CA ALA A 52 -3.27 9.06 13.90
C ALA A 52 -2.13 9.90 13.29
N LYS A 53 -1.73 9.65 12.04
CA LYS A 53 -0.75 10.51 11.35
C LYS A 53 -1.42 11.22 10.17
N ALA A 54 -0.98 12.44 9.89
CA ALA A 54 -1.47 13.20 8.74
C ALA A 54 -1.30 12.38 7.46
N GLN A 55 -2.28 12.41 6.54
CA GLN A 55 -2.33 11.51 5.38
C GLN A 55 -1.11 11.56 4.44
N SER A 56 -0.23 12.56 4.58
CA SER A 56 1.05 12.69 3.85
C SER A 56 2.29 12.25 4.64
N GLN A 57 2.18 11.96 5.94
CA GLN A 57 3.28 11.47 6.78
C GLN A 57 3.55 9.97 6.59
N TYR A 58 2.63 9.24 5.96
CA TYR A 58 2.75 7.82 5.79
C TYR A 58 3.67 7.47 4.61
N LEU A 59 4.88 7.05 4.98
CA LEU A 59 5.81 6.21 4.22
C LEU A 59 6.46 6.86 2.99
N ASP A 60 7.12 8.00 3.19
CA ASP A 60 8.26 8.34 2.31
C ASP A 60 9.52 7.62 2.84
N PRO A 61 10.03 6.57 2.17
CA PRO A 61 11.28 5.91 2.57
C PRO A 61 12.51 6.83 2.45
N CYS A 62 12.36 7.99 1.81
CA CYS A 62 13.40 9.00 1.64
C CYS A 62 13.21 10.24 2.52
N GLN A 63 12.38 10.15 3.57
CA GLN A 63 12.07 11.29 4.44
C GLN A 63 13.32 11.91 5.10
N ALA A 64 14.34 11.10 5.43
CA ALA A 64 15.58 11.59 6.02
C ALA A 64 16.37 12.50 5.05
N GLN A 65 16.45 12.10 3.78
CA GLN A 65 17.11 12.83 2.71
C GLN A 65 16.32 14.10 2.35
N THR A 66 14.99 14.01 2.33
CA THR A 66 14.11 15.18 2.18
C THR A 66 14.40 16.22 3.25
N LYS A 67 14.39 15.83 4.53
CA LYS A 67 14.72 16.73 5.65
C LYS A 67 16.13 17.32 5.54
N ALA A 68 17.12 16.53 5.10
CA ALA A 68 18.48 16.99 4.91
C ALA A 68 18.59 18.05 3.79
N SER A 69 17.91 17.83 2.65
CA SER A 69 17.89 18.82 1.56
C SER A 69 17.19 20.12 1.95
N MET A 70 16.09 20.04 2.71
CA MET A 70 15.38 21.21 3.23
C MET A 70 16.26 22.01 4.18
N LYS A 71 16.92 21.33 5.13
CA LYS A 71 17.86 21.97 6.06
C LYS A 71 19.00 22.70 5.35
N CYS A 72 19.52 22.13 4.25
CA CYS A 72 20.53 22.80 3.45
C CYS A 72 19.98 24.07 2.78
N MET A 73 18.77 24.02 2.22
CA MET A 73 18.14 25.20 1.62
C MET A 73 17.90 26.30 2.65
N ASP A 74 17.40 25.95 3.84
CA ASP A 74 17.13 26.91 4.92
C ASP A 74 18.42 27.63 5.35
N ALA A 75 19.55 26.90 5.42
CA ALA A 75 20.85 27.46 5.80
C ALA A 75 21.52 28.30 4.70
N ASN A 76 21.13 28.13 3.43
CA ASN A 76 21.79 28.74 2.28
C ASN A 76 20.92 29.75 1.51
N GLY A 77 19.80 30.19 2.11
CA GLY A 77 18.88 31.12 1.47
C GLY A 77 18.22 30.55 0.22
N PHE A 78 17.91 29.25 0.23
CA PHE A 78 17.28 28.51 -0.87
C PHE A 78 18.10 28.44 -2.16
N ASP A 79 19.43 28.62 -2.07
CA ASP A 79 20.32 28.38 -3.22
C ASP A 79 20.48 26.88 -3.51
N LYS A 80 19.80 26.43 -4.55
CA LYS A 80 19.80 25.02 -4.98
C LYS A 80 21.17 24.52 -5.40
N LYS A 81 22.05 25.38 -5.92
CA LYS A 81 23.37 24.96 -6.44
C LYS A 81 24.27 24.45 -5.32
N LYS A 82 24.19 25.07 -4.14
CA LYS A 82 24.94 24.68 -2.93
C LYS A 82 24.46 23.35 -2.34
N CYS A 83 23.21 22.98 -2.59
CA CYS A 83 22.57 21.78 -2.01
C CYS A 83 22.47 20.59 -2.98
N THR A 84 23.13 20.65 -4.14
CA THR A 84 23.10 19.60 -5.19
C THR A 84 23.40 18.20 -4.67
N LYS A 85 24.35 18.06 -3.74
CA LYS A 85 24.65 16.78 -3.09
C LYS A 85 23.43 16.17 -2.38
N PHE A 86 22.69 16.97 -1.61
CA PHE A 86 21.52 16.49 -0.87
C PHE A 86 20.37 16.09 -1.81
N PHE A 87 20.19 16.80 -2.91
CA PHE A 87 19.22 16.42 -3.94
C PHE A 87 19.61 15.14 -4.67
N LYS A 88 20.90 14.92 -4.89
CA LYS A 88 21.41 13.66 -5.43
C LYS A 88 21.15 12.51 -4.46
N ASP A 89 21.42 12.70 -3.17
CA ASP A 89 21.18 11.70 -2.13
C ASP A 89 19.68 11.31 -2.05
N TYR A 90 18.76 12.28 -2.17
CA TYR A 90 17.31 12.02 -2.28
C TYR A 90 16.95 11.24 -3.55
N SER A 91 17.50 11.62 -4.70
CA SER A 91 17.25 10.94 -5.98
C SER A 91 17.76 9.49 -5.96
N ASP A 92 18.93 9.26 -5.37
CA ASP A 92 19.51 7.93 -5.19
C ASP A 92 18.67 7.07 -4.25
N CYS A 93 18.15 7.65 -3.16
CA CYS A 93 17.21 6.96 -2.28
C CYS A 93 15.96 6.52 -3.03
N LYS A 94 15.32 7.43 -3.78
CA LYS A 94 14.08 7.12 -4.53
C LYS A 94 14.33 6.03 -5.58
N ARG A 95 15.48 6.06 -6.25
CA ARG A 95 15.88 5.03 -7.21
C ARG A 95 16.01 3.66 -6.55
N LYS A 96 16.70 3.58 -5.40
CA LYS A 96 16.85 2.34 -4.64
C LYS A 96 15.49 1.78 -4.21
N TRP A 97 14.62 2.62 -3.67
CA TRP A 97 13.28 2.21 -3.26
C TRP A 97 12.44 1.66 -4.43
N LEU A 98 12.49 2.31 -5.60
CA LEU A 98 11.80 1.78 -6.77
C LEU A 98 12.38 0.43 -7.22
N GLU A 99 13.69 0.21 -7.05
CA GLU A 99 14.31 -1.06 -7.38
C GLU A 99 13.90 -2.17 -6.40
N THR A 100 13.88 -1.89 -5.09
CA THR A 100 13.38 -2.87 -4.11
C THR A 100 11.94 -3.24 -4.40
N LEU A 101 11.07 -2.28 -4.76
CA LEU A 101 9.69 -2.58 -5.16
C LEU A 101 9.60 -3.47 -6.42
N ARG A 102 10.49 -3.27 -7.41
CA ARG A 102 10.57 -4.14 -8.59
C ARG A 102 11.06 -5.53 -8.23
N GLU A 103 12.07 -5.62 -7.36
CA GLU A 103 12.60 -6.87 -6.82
C GLU A 103 11.55 -7.64 -6.03
N ASP A 104 10.84 -6.99 -5.12
CA ASP A 104 9.75 -7.58 -4.35
C ASP A 104 8.63 -8.10 -5.27
N ARG A 105 8.28 -7.33 -6.33
CA ARG A 105 7.34 -7.80 -7.35
C ARG A 105 7.88 -9.02 -8.09
N ARG A 106 9.16 -9.03 -8.45
CA ARG A 106 9.82 -10.14 -9.15
C ARG A 106 9.85 -11.39 -8.28
N LYS A 107 10.28 -11.28 -7.02
CA LYS A 107 10.29 -12.37 -6.02
C LYS A 107 8.89 -12.96 -5.84
N ARG A 108 7.89 -12.10 -5.62
CA ARG A 108 6.47 -12.53 -5.53
C ARG A 108 5.98 -13.24 -6.79
N ASN A 109 6.38 -12.77 -7.97
CA ASN A 109 5.99 -13.41 -9.24
C ASN A 109 6.72 -14.74 -9.50
N LEU A 110 7.96 -14.88 -9.01
CA LEU A 110 8.77 -16.10 -9.13
C LEU A 110 8.46 -17.13 -8.04
N GLY A 111 7.59 -16.82 -7.08
CA GLY A 111 7.28 -17.72 -5.97
C GLY A 111 8.47 -17.97 -5.03
N ILE A 112 9.51 -17.14 -5.10
CA ILE A 112 10.66 -17.18 -4.19
C ILE A 112 10.21 -16.46 -2.91
N MET A 113 9.66 -17.23 -1.99
CA MET A 113 9.45 -16.83 -0.60
C MET A 113 10.66 -17.36 0.17
N ASP A 114 11.53 -16.48 0.66
CA ASP A 114 12.62 -16.88 1.54
C ASP A 114 11.97 -17.38 2.86
N ASP A 115 12.13 -18.65 3.22
CA ASP A 115 11.46 -19.32 4.38
C ASP A 115 11.85 -18.77 5.78
N ASP A 116 12.64 -17.69 5.86
CA ASP A 116 13.14 -17.10 7.12
C ASP A 116 12.60 -15.68 7.45
N ASP A 117 11.77 -15.05 6.60
CA ASP A 117 11.20 -13.72 6.88
C ASP A 117 9.79 -13.80 7.49
N VAL A 118 9.69 -14.41 8.68
CA VAL A 118 8.66 -13.96 9.63
C VAL A 118 9.01 -12.52 9.98
N VAL A 119 8.27 -11.58 9.40
CA VAL A 119 8.30 -10.15 9.75
C VAL A 119 7.84 -10.02 11.20
N THR A 120 8.77 -10.22 12.12
CA THR A 120 8.75 -9.56 13.41
C THR A 120 9.36 -8.18 13.20
N PRO A 121 8.70 -7.10 13.64
CA PRO A 121 9.31 -5.77 13.65
C PRO A 121 10.42 -5.75 14.71
N GLU A 122 11.58 -6.26 14.37
CA GLU A 122 12.80 -6.08 15.16
C GLU A 122 13.17 -4.59 15.14
N ILE A 123 12.81 -3.90 16.22
CA ILE A 123 13.44 -2.67 16.66
C ILE A 123 14.90 -3.02 16.97
N LYS A 124 15.75 -3.07 15.94
CA LYS A 124 17.20 -3.17 16.12
C LYS A 124 17.70 -1.85 16.68
N LYS A 125 17.80 -1.85 18.00
CA LYS A 125 18.59 -0.92 18.80
C LYS A 125 20.01 -0.94 18.26
N GLU A 126 20.49 0.22 17.81
CA GLU A 126 21.92 0.49 17.71
C GLU A 126 22.54 0.25 19.09
N SER A 127 23.47 -0.69 19.16
CA SER A 127 24.50 -0.69 20.20
C SER A 127 25.80 -1.15 19.58
N ALA A 128 26.68 -0.16 19.39
CA ALA A 128 28.12 -0.20 19.28
C ALA A 128 28.79 -1.58 19.25
N SER A 129 29.59 -1.82 18.20
CA SER A 129 30.85 -2.53 18.36
C SER A 129 31.88 -1.89 17.46
N THR A 130 32.70 -1.10 18.15
CA THR A 130 33.96 -0.50 17.77
C THR A 130 34.89 -1.53 17.13
N SER A 131 35.58 -1.08 16.09
CA SER A 131 36.77 -1.68 15.50
C SER A 131 37.83 -2.09 16.55
N SER A 132 38.41 -3.28 16.41
CA SER A 132 39.81 -3.59 16.75
C SER A 132 40.28 -4.76 15.90
#